data_AF-A0A7C5FQC2-F1
#
_entry.id   AF-A0A7C5FQC2-F1
#
_cell.length_a   1.000
_cell.length_b   1.000
_cell.length_c   1.000
_cell.angle_alpha   90.00
_cell.angle_beta   90.00
_cell.angle_gamma   90.00
#
_symmetry.space_group_name_H-M   'P 1'
#
loop_
_entity.id
_entity.type
_entity.pdbx_description
1 polymer ?
#
loop_
_entity_poly.entity_id
_entity_poly.type
_entity_poly.pdbx_seq_one_letter_code
_entity_poly.pdbx_strand_id
1 'polypeptide(L)'
;MKETTTLGRDWAAHRLDDGWEYTQAFETEGEFGPTGACVEFRDLTPGATVLINGTELGASSGLPFVRFEASGAIHAGRNEIAIRIAREAAPAEICREARVVTYDKVSISGIDIDPEVVDNIANIWITVFVGNHTNEEQLALASIVLAQGENTEKVEISEMVQPSGGEIDAVVRIMDPSMWQPDEAGEQPLFDCLIGLQIEGEIMDVAEVQFQVSP
;
A
#
# COMPACT_ATOMS: atom_id res chain seq x y z
N MET A 1 -9.67 -7.21 -9.69
CA MET A 1 -9.33 -7.85 -8.40
C MET A 1 -7.85 -7.64 -7.99
N LYS A 2 -7.56 -7.49 -6.68
CA LYS A 2 -6.20 -7.48 -6.11
C LYS A 2 -5.85 -8.84 -5.55
N GLU A 3 -4.70 -9.38 -5.94
CA GLU A 3 -4.16 -10.60 -5.34
C GLU A 3 -2.88 -10.29 -4.57
N THR A 4 -2.63 -11.04 -3.50
CA THR A 4 -1.46 -10.83 -2.65
C THR A 4 -0.84 -12.15 -2.28
N THR A 5 0.41 -12.33 -2.70
CA THR A 5 1.25 -13.46 -2.32
C THR A 5 2.22 -13.00 -1.23
N THR A 6 1.99 -13.46 0.00
CA THR A 6 2.94 -13.19 1.09
C THR A 6 4.14 -14.10 0.95
N LEU A 7 5.33 -13.51 0.95
CA LEU A 7 6.59 -14.23 0.89
C LEU A 7 6.97 -14.71 2.30
N GLY A 8 7.45 -15.95 2.41
CA GLY A 8 7.83 -16.54 3.70
C GLY A 8 9.09 -15.89 4.29
N ARG A 9 9.37 -16.15 5.57
CA ARG A 9 10.58 -15.63 6.24
C ARG A 9 11.85 -16.46 5.98
N ASP A 10 11.71 -17.62 5.37
CA ASP A 10 12.81 -18.56 5.13
C ASP A 10 13.52 -18.26 3.81
N TRP A 11 14.39 -17.25 3.82
CA TRP A 11 15.20 -16.86 2.67
C TRP A 11 16.44 -17.74 2.51
N ALA A 12 16.70 -18.21 1.30
CA ALA A 12 17.94 -18.91 0.99
C ALA A 12 19.08 -17.88 0.86
N ALA A 13 20.03 -17.92 1.79
CA ALA A 13 21.15 -16.99 1.82
C ALA A 13 22.37 -17.54 1.05
N HIS A 14 22.86 -16.77 0.10
CA HIS A 14 24.03 -17.05 -0.71
C HIS A 14 25.08 -15.96 -0.49
N ARG A 15 26.32 -16.37 -0.25
CA ARG A 15 27.43 -15.43 -0.15
C ARG A 15 27.98 -15.13 -1.54
N LEU A 16 28.08 -13.85 -1.88
CA LEU A 16 28.72 -13.34 -3.08
C LEU A 16 30.13 -12.79 -2.75
N ASP A 17 30.93 -12.47 -3.76
CA ASP A 17 32.25 -11.87 -3.58
C ASP A 17 32.17 -10.48 -2.93
N ASP A 18 31.13 -9.73 -3.28
CA ASP A 18 30.87 -8.33 -2.90
C ASP A 18 29.69 -8.17 -1.93
N GLY A 19 29.08 -9.26 -1.47
CA GLY A 19 27.91 -9.17 -0.59
C GLY A 19 27.20 -10.47 -0.29
N TRP A 20 25.91 -10.33 -0.05
CA TRP A 20 24.98 -11.41 0.20
C TRP A 20 23.79 -11.29 -0.75
N GLU A 21 23.28 -12.43 -1.18
CA GLU A 21 22.04 -12.55 -1.93
C GLU A 21 21.09 -13.45 -1.17
N TYR A 22 19.86 -12.99 -1.00
CA TYR A 22 18.80 -13.73 -0.34
C TYR A 22 17.71 -14.01 -1.35
N THR A 23 17.44 -15.28 -1.62
CA THR A 23 16.48 -15.69 -2.65
C THR A 23 15.29 -16.42 -2.08
N GLN A 24 14.16 -16.28 -2.76
CA GLN A 24 12.96 -17.06 -2.49
C GLN A 24 12.17 -17.26 -3.78
N ALA A 25 11.70 -18.49 -3.99
CA ALA A 25 10.79 -18.80 -5.08
C ALA A 25 9.33 -18.60 -4.62
N PHE A 26 8.48 -18.15 -5.54
CA PHE A 26 7.05 -18.08 -5.34
C PHE A 26 6.32 -18.48 -6.62
N GLU A 27 5.09 -18.94 -6.49
CA GLU A 27 4.24 -19.32 -7.62
C GLU A 27 3.15 -18.28 -7.77
N THR A 28 2.77 -18.02 -9.02
CA THR A 28 1.68 -17.12 -9.36
C THR A 28 0.74 -17.79 -10.34
N GLU A 29 -0.55 -17.69 -10.07
CA GLU A 29 -1.58 -18.23 -10.95
C GLU A 29 -1.92 -17.22 -12.05
N GLY A 30 -2.14 -17.73 -13.27
CA GLY A 30 -2.54 -16.91 -14.42
C GLY A 30 -1.40 -16.25 -15.19
N GLU A 31 -1.67 -15.92 -16.45
CA GLU A 31 -0.89 -14.92 -17.16
C GLU A 31 -1.23 -13.58 -16.54
N PHE A 32 -0.26 -12.94 -15.89
CA PHE A 32 -0.36 -11.51 -15.63
C PHE A 32 -0.52 -10.86 -17.00
N GLY A 33 -1.70 -10.31 -17.25
CA GLY A 33 -1.93 -9.53 -18.44
C GLY A 33 -1.06 -8.27 -18.41
N PRO A 34 -1.41 -7.22 -19.15
CA PRO A 34 -0.84 -5.88 -18.92
C PRO A 34 -1.15 -5.29 -17.52
N THR A 35 -1.67 -6.11 -16.60
CA THR A 35 -2.14 -5.77 -15.26
C THR A 35 -0.95 -5.51 -14.34
N GLY A 36 -1.03 -4.44 -13.56
CA GLY A 36 0.07 -3.96 -12.73
C GLY A 36 0.52 -4.98 -11.68
N ALA A 37 1.81 -5.12 -11.43
CA ALA A 37 2.37 -5.92 -10.34
C ALA A 37 3.46 -5.15 -9.63
N CYS A 38 3.51 -5.25 -8.30
CA CYS A 38 4.57 -4.69 -7.50
C CYS A 38 5.07 -5.68 -6.44
N VAL A 39 6.25 -5.39 -5.93
CA VAL A 39 6.77 -6.02 -4.72
C VAL A 39 6.80 -4.99 -3.61
N GLU A 40 6.21 -5.33 -2.48
CA GLU A 40 6.12 -4.49 -1.29
C GLU A 40 6.94 -5.09 -0.16
N PHE A 41 7.67 -4.25 0.55
CA PHE A 41 8.44 -4.65 1.72
C PHE A 41 8.14 -3.76 2.91
N ARG A 42 8.12 -4.37 4.10
CA ARG A 42 8.21 -3.65 5.37
C ARG A 42 9.61 -3.81 5.96
N ASP A 43 10.17 -2.69 6.38
CA ASP A 43 11.47 -2.58 7.02
C ASP A 43 12.60 -3.21 6.17
N LEU A 44 12.60 -2.99 4.85
CA LEU A 44 13.65 -3.50 3.97
C LEU A 44 14.98 -2.79 4.26
N THR A 45 16.02 -3.59 4.47
CA THR A 45 17.39 -3.11 4.75
C THR A 45 17.78 -1.97 3.81
N PRO A 46 18.24 -0.81 4.34
CA PRO A 46 18.65 0.31 3.51
C PRO A 46 19.76 -0.08 2.52
N GLY A 47 19.65 0.37 1.27
CA GLY A 47 20.61 0.06 0.21
C GLY A 47 20.49 -1.35 -0.38
N ALA A 48 19.53 -2.17 0.08
CA ALA A 48 19.28 -3.48 -0.53
C ALA A 48 18.72 -3.33 -1.95
N THR A 49 19.30 -4.04 -2.91
CA THR A 49 18.83 -4.09 -4.30
C THR A 49 17.85 -5.24 -4.46
N VAL A 50 16.67 -4.98 -5.02
CA VAL A 50 15.62 -5.97 -5.24
C VAL A 50 15.63 -6.40 -6.71
N LEU A 51 15.56 -7.71 -6.93
CA LEU A 51 15.47 -8.31 -8.25
C LEU A 51 14.31 -9.31 -8.31
N ILE A 52 13.65 -9.39 -9.47
CA ILE A 52 12.68 -10.44 -9.80
C ILE A 52 13.13 -11.11 -11.09
N ASN A 53 13.29 -12.43 -11.06
CA ASN A 53 13.73 -13.23 -12.21
C ASN A 53 15.02 -12.67 -12.86
N GLY A 54 15.92 -12.14 -12.04
CA GLY A 54 17.17 -11.50 -12.46
C GLY A 54 17.04 -10.05 -12.96
N THR A 55 15.83 -9.50 -13.08
CA THR A 55 15.59 -8.09 -13.43
C THR A 55 15.67 -7.23 -12.17
N GLU A 56 16.57 -6.25 -12.15
CA GLU A 56 16.67 -5.27 -11.06
C GLU A 56 15.49 -4.30 -11.08
N LEU A 57 14.78 -4.21 -9.96
CA LEU A 57 13.65 -3.29 -9.79
C LEU A 57 14.08 -1.95 -9.16
N GLY A 58 15.16 -1.97 -8.37
CA GLY A 58 15.72 -0.79 -7.71
C GLY A 58 16.37 -1.11 -6.37
N ALA A 59 16.74 -0.07 -5.62
CA ALA A 59 17.36 -0.17 -4.30
C ALA A 59 16.51 0.50 -3.20
N SER A 60 16.50 -0.10 -2.01
CA SER A 60 15.80 0.42 -0.83
C SER A 60 16.41 1.74 -0.35
N SER A 61 15.56 2.73 -0.10
CA SER A 61 15.93 4.00 0.54
C SER A 61 16.01 3.91 2.07
N GLY A 62 15.63 2.78 2.67
CA GLY A 62 15.57 2.60 4.13
C GLY A 62 14.30 3.12 4.79
N LEU A 63 13.24 3.39 4.01
CA LEU A 63 11.93 3.72 4.55
C LEU A 63 11.26 2.48 5.17
N PRO A 64 10.39 2.64 6.19
CA PRO A 64 9.67 1.53 6.82
C PRO A 64 8.79 0.73 5.86
N PHE A 65 8.35 1.34 4.77
CA PHE A 65 7.61 0.69 3.69
C PHE A 65 8.19 1.14 2.35
N VAL A 66 8.48 0.17 1.49
CA VAL A 66 8.97 0.44 0.13
C VAL A 66 8.24 -0.46 -0.86
N ARG A 67 7.98 0.07 -2.05
CA ARG A 67 7.29 -0.60 -3.15
C ARG A 67 8.09 -0.46 -4.42
N PHE A 68 8.21 -1.56 -5.17
CA PHE A 68 8.91 -1.63 -6.44
C PHE A 68 7.96 -2.11 -7.53
N GLU A 69 7.96 -1.41 -8.67
CA GLU A 69 7.19 -1.80 -9.85
C GLU A 69 7.79 -3.06 -10.48
N ALA A 70 6.96 -4.06 -10.76
CA ALA A 70 7.39 -5.41 -11.15
C ALA A 70 6.59 -6.02 -12.31
N SER A 71 5.66 -5.28 -12.93
CA SER A 71 4.79 -5.77 -14.02
C SER A 71 5.52 -6.44 -15.17
N GLY A 72 6.71 -5.94 -15.53
CA GLY A 72 7.53 -6.51 -16.61
C GLY A 72 8.45 -7.66 -16.20
N ALA A 73 8.56 -7.96 -14.91
CA ALA A 73 9.51 -8.93 -14.38
C ALA A 73 8.83 -10.23 -13.92
N ILE A 74 7.57 -10.17 -13.51
CA ILE A 74 6.80 -11.33 -13.02
C ILE A 74 6.10 -12.01 -14.21
N HIS A 75 6.04 -13.35 -14.20
CA HIS A 75 5.34 -14.13 -15.21
C HIS A 75 4.52 -15.27 -14.58
N ALA A 76 3.65 -15.91 -15.36
CA ALA A 76 2.89 -17.08 -14.90
C ALA A 76 3.80 -18.19 -14.37
N GLY A 77 3.36 -18.88 -13.31
CA GLY A 77 4.08 -19.99 -12.69
C GLY A 77 5.19 -19.55 -11.72
N ARG A 78 6.34 -20.23 -11.81
CA ARG A 78 7.42 -20.08 -10.84
C ARG A 78 8.24 -18.83 -11.09
N ASN A 79 8.26 -17.93 -10.12
CA ASN A 79 9.11 -16.75 -10.09
C ASN A 79 10.16 -16.88 -8.98
N GLU A 80 11.23 -16.11 -9.09
CA GLU A 80 12.24 -15.97 -8.05
C GLU A 80 12.46 -14.50 -7.72
N ILE A 81 12.40 -14.18 -6.43
CA ILE A 81 12.80 -12.89 -5.90
C ILE A 81 14.18 -13.02 -5.28
N ALA A 82 15.03 -12.01 -5.50
CA ALA A 82 16.33 -11.90 -4.88
C ALA A 82 16.53 -10.52 -4.25
N ILE A 83 17.15 -10.49 -3.07
CA ILE A 83 17.55 -9.27 -2.39
C ILE A 83 19.07 -9.30 -2.24
N ARG A 84 19.76 -8.34 -2.84
CA ARG A 84 21.21 -8.19 -2.76
C ARG A 84 21.59 -7.10 -1.79
N ILE A 85 22.55 -7.40 -0.93
CA ILE A 85 23.06 -6.47 0.08
C ILE A 85 24.58 -6.46 0.01
N ALA A 86 25.16 -5.26 -0.07
CA ALA A 86 26.61 -5.10 -0.09
C ALA A 86 27.26 -5.67 1.18
N ARG A 87 28.49 -6.17 1.05
CA ARG A 87 29.24 -6.89 2.09
C ARG A 87 29.33 -6.18 3.45
N GLU A 88 29.36 -4.85 3.42
CA GLU A 88 29.50 -4.03 4.63
C GLU A 88 28.21 -3.95 5.47
N ALA A 89 27.09 -4.43 4.93
CA ALA A 89 25.76 -4.24 5.49
C ALA A 89 25.01 -5.55 5.81
N ALA A 90 25.70 -6.69 5.97
CA ALA A 90 25.05 -7.98 6.23
C ALA A 90 24.16 -7.92 7.48
N PRO A 91 22.82 -7.86 7.34
CA PRO A 91 21.95 -7.54 8.45
C PRO A 91 21.55 -8.83 9.18
N ALA A 92 21.13 -8.68 10.44
CA ALA A 92 20.50 -9.76 11.19
C ALA A 92 19.12 -10.13 10.62
N GLU A 93 18.47 -9.18 9.93
CA GLU A 93 17.15 -9.32 9.33
C GLU A 93 17.09 -8.49 8.04
N ILE A 94 16.61 -9.07 6.93
CA ILE A 94 16.60 -8.42 5.61
C ILE A 94 15.39 -7.49 5.47
N CYS A 95 14.23 -8.00 5.86
CA CYS A 95 12.95 -7.31 5.89
C CYS A 95 12.03 -8.05 6.88
N ARG A 96 11.06 -7.32 7.44
CA ARG A 96 10.06 -7.91 8.34
C ARG A 96 8.96 -8.66 7.59
N GLU A 97 8.61 -8.13 6.42
CA GLU A 97 7.56 -8.67 5.55
C GLU A 97 7.87 -8.32 4.09
N ALA A 98 7.58 -9.26 3.19
CA ALA A 98 7.64 -9.05 1.76
C ALA A 98 6.38 -9.64 1.10
N ARG A 99 5.82 -8.93 0.13
CA ARG A 99 4.60 -9.31 -0.58
C ARG A 99 4.76 -9.04 -2.06
N VAL A 100 4.22 -9.92 -2.88
CA VAL A 100 3.95 -9.64 -4.28
C VAL A 100 2.48 -9.31 -4.40
N VAL A 101 2.18 -8.15 -4.98
CA VAL A 101 0.80 -7.66 -5.12
C VAL A 101 0.54 -7.42 -6.60
N THR A 102 -0.58 -7.93 -7.09
CA THR A 102 -1.01 -7.73 -8.47
C THR A 102 -2.37 -7.05 -8.50
N TYR A 103 -2.57 -6.23 -9.52
CA TYR A 103 -3.70 -5.34 -9.68
C TYR A 103 -4.25 -5.45 -11.08
N ASP A 104 -5.56 -5.61 -11.19
CA ASP A 104 -6.23 -5.70 -12.49
C ASP A 104 -6.25 -4.34 -13.22
N LYS A 105 -6.94 -3.34 -12.64
CA LYS A 105 -7.12 -2.02 -13.27
C LYS A 105 -6.55 -0.87 -12.45
N VAL A 106 -7.01 -0.72 -11.21
CA VAL A 106 -6.63 0.38 -10.33
C VAL A 106 -6.27 -0.12 -8.93
N SER A 107 -5.53 0.69 -8.18
CA SER A 107 -5.09 0.38 -6.81
C SER A 107 -5.05 1.63 -5.95
N ILE A 108 -5.19 1.47 -4.63
CA ILE A 108 -4.90 2.55 -3.69
C ILE A 108 -3.38 2.58 -3.46
N SER A 109 -2.71 3.65 -3.89
CA SER A 109 -1.26 3.80 -3.74
C SER A 109 -0.87 4.57 -2.48
N GLY A 110 -1.80 5.32 -1.90
CA GLY A 110 -1.60 6.08 -0.68
C GLY A 110 -2.90 6.70 -0.19
N ILE A 111 -2.92 7.09 1.07
CA ILE A 111 -4.03 7.81 1.70
C ILE A 111 -3.42 8.91 2.56
N ASP A 112 -3.87 10.14 2.36
CA ASP A 112 -3.61 11.26 3.25
C ASP A 112 -4.91 11.67 3.95
N ILE A 113 -4.82 11.94 5.26
CA ILE A 113 -5.96 12.31 6.10
C ILE A 113 -5.55 13.52 6.93
N ASP A 114 -6.25 14.63 6.72
CA ASP A 114 -6.03 15.89 7.42
C ASP A 114 -7.31 16.35 8.14
N PRO A 115 -7.43 16.07 9.46
CA PRO A 115 -8.57 16.54 10.26
C PRO A 115 -8.45 18.03 10.59
N GLU A 116 -9.50 18.79 10.27
CA GLU A 116 -9.65 20.19 10.68
C GLU A 116 -10.86 20.35 11.59
N VAL A 117 -10.65 20.81 12.83
CA VAL A 117 -11.74 21.02 13.79
C VAL A 117 -12.13 22.49 13.88
N VAL A 118 -13.42 22.77 13.66
CA VAL A 118 -14.02 24.10 13.80
C VAL A 118 -15.24 23.97 14.71
N ASP A 119 -15.18 24.65 15.85
CA ASP A 119 -16.16 24.52 16.94
C ASP A 119 -16.30 23.05 17.41
N ASN A 120 -17.45 22.42 17.13
CA ASN A 120 -17.76 21.04 17.47
C ASN A 120 -17.88 20.13 16.23
N ILE A 121 -17.26 20.53 15.11
CA ILE A 121 -17.30 19.80 13.85
C ILE A 121 -15.87 19.49 13.42
N ALA A 122 -15.57 18.22 13.16
CA ALA A 122 -14.36 17.83 12.45
C ALA A 122 -14.66 17.66 10.96
N ASN A 123 -13.98 18.45 10.13
CA ASN A 123 -13.92 18.25 8.68
C ASN A 123 -12.69 17.37 8.40
N ILE A 124 -12.94 16.13 8.00
CA ILE A 124 -11.88 15.18 7.67
C ILE A 124 -11.63 15.28 6.17
N TRP A 125 -10.53 15.93 5.79
CA TRP A 125 -10.06 15.98 4.42
C TRP A 125 -9.31 14.68 4.11
N ILE A 126 -9.73 13.96 3.07
CA ILE A 126 -9.16 12.66 2.72
C ILE A 126 -8.78 12.70 1.24
N THR A 127 -7.50 12.48 0.96
CA THR A 127 -6.99 12.33 -0.40
C THR A 127 -6.59 10.87 -0.62
N VAL A 128 -7.27 10.21 -1.53
CA VAL A 128 -6.95 8.84 -1.95
C VAL A 128 -6.09 8.91 -3.21
N PHE A 129 -4.82 8.53 -3.09
CA PHE A 129 -3.96 8.40 -4.26
C PHE A 129 -4.28 7.08 -4.96
N VAL A 130 -4.62 7.16 -6.24
CA VAL A 130 -5.03 6.00 -7.05
C VAL A 130 -4.00 5.77 -8.14
N GLY A 131 -3.44 4.56 -8.18
CA GLY A 131 -2.69 4.07 -9.33
C GLY A 131 -3.64 3.48 -10.37
N ASN A 132 -3.47 3.86 -11.65
CA ASN A 132 -4.14 3.21 -12.77
C ASN A 132 -3.08 2.43 -13.56
N HIS A 133 -3.33 1.14 -13.72
CA HIS A 133 -2.42 0.18 -14.34
C HIS A 133 -2.83 -0.16 -15.78
N THR A 134 -3.75 0.62 -16.34
CA THR A 134 -4.23 0.47 -17.71
C THR A 134 -3.77 1.65 -18.57
N ASN A 135 -3.81 1.48 -19.90
CA ASN A 135 -3.49 2.56 -20.85
C ASN A 135 -4.71 3.47 -21.15
N GLU A 136 -5.81 3.28 -20.42
CA GLU A 136 -7.08 4.00 -20.64
C GLU A 136 -7.50 4.71 -19.35
N GLU A 137 -8.30 5.76 -19.48
CA GLU A 137 -8.92 6.40 -18.32
C GLU A 137 -9.94 5.43 -17.67
N GLN A 138 -10.01 5.44 -16.35
CA GLN A 138 -10.89 4.58 -15.58
C GLN A 138 -11.83 5.43 -14.72
N LEU A 139 -13.15 5.20 -14.78
CA LEU A 139 -14.09 5.82 -13.86
C LEU A 139 -14.09 5.06 -12.53
N ALA A 140 -13.34 5.56 -11.56
CA ALA A 140 -13.19 4.94 -10.24
C ALA A 140 -14.20 5.48 -9.25
N LEU A 141 -14.85 4.59 -8.51
CA LEU A 141 -15.72 4.91 -7.38
C LEU A 141 -15.00 4.57 -6.08
N ALA A 142 -14.70 5.57 -5.26
CA ALA A 142 -14.23 5.40 -3.89
C ALA A 142 -15.40 5.42 -2.92
N SER A 143 -15.53 4.38 -2.10
CA SER A 143 -16.42 4.32 -0.94
C SER A 143 -15.59 4.48 0.33
N ILE A 144 -15.76 5.59 1.04
CA ILE A 144 -15.01 5.92 2.25
C ILE A 144 -15.94 5.85 3.45
N VAL A 145 -15.55 5.09 4.46
CA VAL A 145 -16.29 4.91 5.72
C VAL A 145 -15.38 5.30 6.87
N LEU A 146 -15.84 6.24 7.69
CA LEU A 146 -15.19 6.62 8.94
C LEU A 146 -15.97 6.04 10.12
N ALA A 147 -15.31 5.34 11.02
CA ALA A 147 -15.93 4.73 12.19
C ALA A 147 -15.18 5.09 13.47
N GLN A 148 -15.93 5.31 14.55
CA GLN A 148 -15.40 5.43 15.92
C GLN A 148 -16.47 4.95 16.90
N GLY A 149 -16.28 3.76 17.47
CA GLY A 149 -17.30 3.12 18.31
C GLY A 149 -18.57 2.82 17.51
N GLU A 150 -19.71 3.38 17.94
CA GLU A 150 -21.00 3.23 17.24
C GLU A 150 -21.24 4.30 16.17
N ASN A 151 -20.42 5.34 16.11
CA ASN A 151 -20.54 6.39 15.12
C ASN A 151 -19.93 5.93 13.80
N THR A 152 -20.67 6.10 12.70
CA THR A 152 -20.20 5.75 11.36
C THR A 152 -20.69 6.79 10.35
N GLU A 153 -19.76 7.34 9.58
CA GLU A 153 -20.04 8.24 8.46
C GLU A 153 -19.57 7.59 7.17
N LYS A 154 -20.29 7.80 6.07
CA LYS A 154 -19.96 7.23 4.76
C LYS A 154 -20.10 8.27 3.66
N VAL A 155 -19.13 8.29 2.75
CA VAL A 155 -19.20 9.06 1.50
C VAL A 155 -18.79 8.18 0.32
N GLU A 156 -19.38 8.45 -0.84
CA GLU A 156 -19.04 7.82 -2.11
C GLU A 156 -18.72 8.91 -3.13
N ILE A 157 -17.57 8.78 -3.81
CA ILE A 157 -17.07 9.75 -4.79
C ILE A 157 -16.60 9.01 -6.03
N SER A 158 -17.01 9.49 -7.20
CA SER A 158 -16.58 8.95 -8.48
C SER A 158 -15.69 9.96 -9.19
N GLU A 159 -14.53 9.53 -9.68
CA GLU A 159 -13.56 10.36 -10.39
C GLU A 159 -12.97 9.62 -11.60
N MET A 160 -12.61 10.38 -12.64
CA MET A 160 -11.90 9.84 -13.80
C MET A 160 -10.39 9.78 -13.51
N VAL A 161 -9.85 8.56 -13.40
CA VAL A 161 -8.43 8.32 -13.12
C VAL A 161 -7.66 8.12 -14.42
N GLN A 162 -6.65 8.95 -14.65
CA GLN A 162 -5.81 8.92 -15.84
C GLN A 162 -4.89 7.68 -15.86
N PRO A 163 -4.32 7.27 -17.02
CA PRO A 163 -3.36 6.15 -17.10
C PRO A 163 -2.11 6.25 -16.22
N SER A 164 -1.80 7.43 -15.67
CA SER A 164 -0.71 7.64 -14.70
C SER A 164 -1.18 7.60 -13.23
N GLY A 165 -2.46 7.26 -13.00
CA GLY A 165 -3.12 7.45 -11.71
C GLY A 165 -3.76 8.83 -11.58
N GLY A 166 -4.17 9.13 -10.34
CA GLY A 166 -4.84 10.37 -9.97
C GLY A 166 -5.13 10.41 -8.48
N GLU A 167 -5.93 11.39 -8.09
CA GLU A 167 -6.33 11.64 -6.71
C GLU A 167 -7.86 11.68 -6.64
N ILE A 168 -8.42 11.17 -5.54
CA ILE A 168 -9.84 11.31 -5.22
C ILE A 168 -9.92 12.01 -3.87
N ASP A 169 -10.44 13.24 -3.89
CA ASP A 169 -10.58 14.07 -2.70
C ASP A 169 -11.98 13.97 -2.11
N ALA A 170 -12.06 13.77 -0.81
CA ALA A 170 -13.29 13.71 -0.04
C ALA A 170 -13.23 14.61 1.18
N VAL A 171 -14.39 15.10 1.59
CA VAL A 171 -14.56 15.75 2.91
C VAL A 171 -15.69 15.06 3.63
N VAL A 172 -15.38 14.46 4.78
CA VAL A 172 -16.37 13.86 5.67
C VAL A 172 -16.50 14.74 6.90
N ARG A 173 -17.74 15.11 7.26
CA ARG A 173 -18.01 15.95 8.42
C ARG A 173 -18.51 15.08 9.57
N ILE A 174 -17.84 15.18 10.71
CA ILE A 174 -18.20 14.47 11.94
C ILE A 174 -18.67 15.50 12.96
N MET A 175 -19.90 15.34 13.41
CA MET A 175 -20.49 16.20 14.45
C MET A 175 -20.10 15.68 15.83
N ASP A 176 -19.70 16.58 16.72
CA ASP A 176 -19.31 16.28 18.11
C ASP A 176 -18.31 15.09 18.19
N PRO A 177 -17.17 15.14 17.47
CA PRO A 177 -16.22 14.03 17.40
C PRO A 177 -15.58 13.76 18.77
N SER A 178 -15.32 12.49 19.09
CA SER A 178 -14.51 12.17 20.28
C SER A 178 -13.06 12.52 19.97
N MET A 179 -12.55 13.52 20.68
CA MET A 179 -11.22 14.10 20.46
C MET A 179 -10.15 13.29 21.18
N TRP A 180 -9.05 13.04 20.49
CA TRP A 180 -7.83 12.49 21.07
C TRP A 180 -7.21 13.49 22.05
N GLN A 181 -6.89 13.03 23.27
CA GLN A 181 -6.22 13.82 24.31
C GLN A 181 -4.81 13.28 24.59
N PRO A 182 -3.80 14.14 24.75
CA PRO A 182 -2.45 13.70 25.11
C PRO A 182 -2.37 13.14 26.54
N ASP A 183 -1.58 12.07 26.71
CA ASP A 183 -1.16 11.49 28.00
C ASP A 183 -2.31 11.10 28.95
N GLU A 184 -2.14 11.34 30.26
CA GLU A 184 -3.10 11.04 31.34
C GLU A 184 -4.33 11.97 31.34
N ALA A 185 -4.43 12.90 30.38
CA ALA A 185 -5.46 13.93 30.36
C ALA A 185 -6.83 13.41 29.90
N GLY A 186 -6.89 12.22 29.29
CA GLY A 186 -8.16 11.66 28.85
C GLY A 186 -8.04 10.43 27.97
N GLU A 187 -9.13 10.17 27.25
CA GLU A 187 -9.21 9.07 26.29
C GLU A 187 -8.41 9.40 25.02
N GLN A 188 -7.92 8.34 24.37
CA GLN A 188 -7.15 8.41 23.14
C GLN A 188 -7.93 7.72 22.01
N PRO A 189 -9.15 8.17 21.69
CA PRO A 189 -9.95 7.52 20.66
C PRO A 189 -9.28 7.70 19.29
N LEU A 190 -9.28 6.63 18.50
CA LEU A 190 -8.88 6.63 17.10
C LEU A 190 -10.11 6.41 16.23
N PHE A 191 -10.09 6.98 15.03
CA PHE A 191 -11.04 6.67 13.98
C PHE A 191 -10.45 5.60 13.06
N ASP A 192 -11.28 4.67 12.63
CA ASP A 192 -10.98 3.76 11.53
C ASP A 192 -11.50 4.37 10.23
N CYS A 193 -10.62 4.51 9.23
CA CYS A 193 -10.95 4.93 7.86
C CYS A 193 -10.83 3.73 6.94
N LEU A 194 -11.96 3.24 6.44
CA LEU A 194 -12.06 2.15 5.47
C LEU A 194 -12.36 2.71 4.09
N ILE A 195 -11.53 2.36 3.12
CA ILE A 195 -11.66 2.84 1.73
C ILE A 195 -11.79 1.63 0.82
N GLY A 196 -12.88 1.55 0.08
CA GLY A 196 -13.07 0.59 -1.01
C GLY A 196 -13.02 1.31 -2.36
N LEU A 197 -12.16 0.86 -3.26
CA LEU A 197 -12.05 1.38 -4.62
C LEU A 197 -12.73 0.41 -5.60
N GLN A 198 -13.61 0.92 -6.46
CA GLN A 198 -14.40 0.11 -7.39
C GLN A 198 -14.31 0.61 -8.83
N ILE A 199 -14.41 -0.32 -9.78
CA ILE A 199 -14.58 -0.06 -11.22
C ILE A 199 -15.76 -0.91 -11.69
N GLU A 200 -16.73 -0.30 -12.36
CA GLU A 200 -17.88 -1.01 -12.94
C GLU A 200 -18.65 -1.89 -11.93
N GLY A 201 -18.63 -1.52 -10.65
CA GLY A 201 -19.27 -2.25 -9.55
C GLY A 201 -18.46 -3.41 -8.98
N GLU A 202 -17.24 -3.67 -9.47
CA GLU A 202 -16.32 -4.64 -8.88
C GLU A 202 -15.31 -3.93 -7.96
N ILE A 203 -15.07 -4.51 -6.77
CA ILE A 203 -14.05 -4.02 -5.83
C ILE A 203 -12.66 -4.35 -6.37
N MET A 204 -11.88 -3.30 -6.61
CA MET A 204 -10.51 -3.39 -7.10
C MET A 204 -9.51 -3.47 -5.96
N ASP A 205 -9.66 -2.61 -4.94
CA ASP A 205 -8.76 -2.54 -3.79
C ASP A 205 -9.50 -2.06 -2.55
N VAL A 206 -8.96 -2.40 -1.38
CA VAL A 206 -9.44 -1.97 -0.07
C VAL A 206 -8.25 -1.57 0.79
N ALA A 207 -8.39 -0.46 1.50
CA ALA A 207 -7.41 0.01 2.47
C ALA A 207 -8.07 0.42 3.78
N GLU A 208 -7.31 0.31 4.86
CA GLU A 208 -7.71 0.67 6.21
C GLU A 208 -6.59 1.50 6.85
N VAL A 209 -6.95 2.66 7.39
CA VAL A 209 -6.03 3.58 8.08
C VAL A 209 -6.69 4.06 9.36
N GLN A 210 -5.94 4.02 10.46
CA GLN A 210 -6.35 4.65 11.71
C GLN A 210 -5.78 6.05 11.82
N PHE A 211 -6.57 7.00 12.31
CA PHE A 211 -6.11 8.36 12.55
C PHE A 211 -6.74 8.93 13.82
N GLN A 212 -6.13 9.99 14.34
CA GLN A 212 -6.63 10.73 15.49
C GLN A 212 -7.19 12.07 15.04
N VAL A 213 -8.21 12.55 15.74
CA VAL A 213 -8.67 13.94 15.63
C VAL A 213 -8.28 14.65 16.91
N SER A 214 -7.45 15.68 16.81
CA SER A 214 -7.00 16.48 17.95
C SER A 214 -7.43 17.95 17.79
N PRO A 215 -7.53 18.72 18.89
CA PRO A 215 -7.92 20.13 18.85
C PRO A 215 -6.92 21.03 18.12
#